data_AF-A0A2N2AVH6-F1
#
_entry.id   AF-A0A2N2AVH6-F1
#
_cell.length_a   1.000
_cell.length_b   1.000
_cell.length_c   1.000
_cell.angle_alpha   90.00
_cell.angle_beta   90.00
_cell.angle_gamma   90.00
#
_symmetry.space_group_name_H-M   'P 1'
#
loop_
_entity.id
_entity.type
_entity.pdbx_description
1 polymer ?
#
loop_
_entity_poly.entity_id
_entity_poly.type
_entity_poly.pdbx_seq_one_letter_code
_entity_poly.pdbx_strand_id
1 'polypeptide(L)'
;MEVIIMGINEDVRGFINAIKSTREFNQLMQAKKYIEGNRSLRNNVFELNRRLEEIYSSNKSENIIEAKIAELNTQFGSLLKIPEVDKFLKAHKNFNELMFNTFKSINDAIETDLKF
;
A
#
# COMPACT_ATOMS: atom_id res chain seq x y z
N MET A 1 -35.70 -4.57 -3.21
CA MET A 1 -34.45 -4.63 -2.41
C MET A 1 -33.19 -4.83 -3.27
N GLU A 2 -33.29 -5.32 -4.52
CA GLU A 2 -32.12 -5.51 -5.41
C GLU A 2 -31.57 -4.24 -6.07
N VAL A 3 -32.38 -3.18 -6.24
CA VAL A 3 -31.99 -1.96 -6.98
C VAL A 3 -30.90 -1.15 -6.25
N ILE A 4 -30.97 -1.07 -4.92
CA ILE A 4 -29.98 -0.32 -4.10
C ILE A 4 -28.62 -1.03 -4.11
N ILE A 5 -28.62 -2.38 -4.10
CA ILE A 5 -27.40 -3.19 -4.15
C ILE A 5 -26.73 -3.07 -5.53
N MET A 6 -27.50 -3.02 -6.63
CA MET A 6 -26.95 -2.82 -7.98
C MET A 6 -26.32 -1.44 -8.18
N GLY A 7 -26.96 -0.35 -7.71
CA GLY A 7 -26.41 1.00 -7.84
C GLY A 7 -25.07 1.18 -7.14
N ILE A 8 -24.98 0.72 -5.87
CA ILE A 8 -23.72 0.73 -5.12
C ILE A 8 -22.65 -0.09 -5.84
N ASN A 9 -23.00 -1.24 -6.42
CA ASN A 9 -22.04 -2.09 -7.13
C ASN A 9 -21.49 -1.43 -8.41
N GLU A 10 -22.28 -0.63 -9.13
CA GLU A 10 -21.81 0.12 -10.30
C GLU A 10 -20.89 1.27 -9.91
N ASP A 11 -21.25 2.03 -8.88
CA ASP A 11 -20.44 3.12 -8.35
C ASP A 11 -19.11 2.62 -7.79
N VAL A 12 -19.12 1.47 -7.11
CA VAL A 12 -17.92 0.78 -6.63
C VAL A 12 -17.02 0.37 -7.79
N ARG A 13 -17.57 -0.12 -8.91
CA ARG A 13 -16.76 -0.46 -10.10
C ARG A 13 -16.14 0.79 -10.71
N GLY A 14 -16.89 1.89 -10.81
CA GLY A 14 -16.38 3.18 -11.27
C GLY A 14 -15.21 3.66 -10.41
N PHE A 15 -15.38 3.60 -9.09
CA PHE A 15 -14.36 3.95 -8.12
C PHE A 15 -13.09 3.07 -8.21
N ILE A 16 -13.24 1.75 -8.31
CA ILE A 16 -12.11 0.82 -8.51
C ILE A 16 -11.36 1.15 -9.80
N ASN A 17 -12.07 1.45 -10.90
CA ASN A 17 -11.45 1.80 -12.16
C ASN A 17 -10.69 3.12 -12.07
N ALA A 18 -11.23 4.11 -11.36
CA ALA A 18 -10.54 5.36 -11.07
C ALA A 18 -9.23 5.11 -10.31
N ILE A 19 -9.26 4.30 -9.24
CA ILE A 19 -8.04 3.91 -8.49
C ILE A 19 -7.04 3.22 -9.42
N LYS A 20 -7.47 2.27 -10.25
CA LYS A 20 -6.59 1.55 -11.19
C LYS A 20 -5.99 2.46 -12.27
N SER A 21 -6.64 3.57 -12.59
CA SER A 21 -6.13 4.55 -13.55
C SER A 21 -5.08 5.50 -12.96
N THR A 22 -4.92 5.52 -11.63
CA THR A 22 -3.95 6.40 -10.95
C THR A 22 -2.51 6.08 -11.33
N ARG A 23 -1.64 7.09 -11.22
CA ARG A 23 -0.22 6.94 -11.47
C ARG A 23 0.41 5.96 -10.48
N GLU A 24 0.03 6.05 -9.22
CA GLU A 24 0.54 5.26 -8.09
C GLU A 24 0.23 3.77 -8.29
N PHE A 25 -1.01 3.43 -8.67
CA PHE A 25 -1.38 2.05 -8.98
C PHE A 25 -0.56 1.51 -10.15
N ASN A 26 -0.43 2.29 -11.23
CA ASN A 26 0.32 1.88 -12.41
C ASN A 26 1.81 1.68 -12.12
N GLN A 27 2.41 2.55 -11.29
CA GLN A 27 3.79 2.41 -10.83
C GLN A 27 3.98 1.16 -9.98
N LEU A 28 3.07 0.89 -9.04
CA LEU A 28 3.12 -0.30 -8.21
C LEU A 28 2.96 -1.57 -9.05
N MET A 29 2.00 -1.60 -9.97
CA MET A 29 1.78 -2.73 -10.88
C MET A 29 3.03 -3.02 -11.71
N GLN A 30 3.68 -2.00 -12.28
CA GLN A 30 4.90 -2.17 -13.06
C GLN A 30 6.04 -2.72 -12.19
N ALA A 31 6.30 -2.10 -11.03
CA ALA A 31 7.36 -2.56 -10.13
C ALA A 31 7.11 -4.00 -9.63
N LYS A 32 5.86 -4.35 -9.33
CA LYS A 32 5.46 -5.69 -8.90
C LYS A 32 5.75 -6.75 -9.96
N LYS A 33 5.49 -6.47 -11.24
CA LYS A 33 5.80 -7.40 -12.35
C LYS A 33 7.28 -7.79 -12.39
N TYR A 34 8.19 -6.84 -12.15
CA TYR A 34 9.63 -7.12 -12.10
C TYR A 34 10.01 -8.03 -10.92
N ILE A 35 9.46 -7.76 -9.74
CA ILE A 35 9.70 -8.58 -8.55
C ILE A 35 9.15 -10.00 -8.74
N GLU A 36 7.96 -10.14 -9.32
CA GLU A 36 7.31 -11.44 -9.54
C GLU A 36 8.02 -12.32 -10.58
N GLY A 37 8.75 -11.70 -11.52
CA GLY A 37 9.57 -12.42 -12.51
C GLY A 37 10.73 -13.22 -11.91
N ASN A 38 11.10 -12.97 -10.64
CA ASN A 38 12.15 -13.70 -9.93
C ASN A 38 11.61 -14.28 -8.61
N ARG A 39 11.39 -15.60 -8.55
CA ARG A 39 10.79 -16.29 -7.41
C ARG A 39 11.53 -16.07 -6.09
N SER A 40 12.86 -16.11 -6.10
CA SER A 40 13.66 -15.90 -4.89
C SER A 40 13.58 -14.44 -4.42
N LEU A 41 13.62 -13.49 -5.36
CA LEU A 41 13.48 -12.07 -5.07
C LEU A 41 12.09 -11.77 -4.49
N ARG A 42 11.05 -12.30 -5.12
CA ARG A 42 9.66 -12.13 -4.68
C ARG A 42 9.44 -12.48 -3.22
N ASN A 43 9.89 -13.65 -2.79
CA ASN A 43 9.67 -14.11 -1.41
C ASN A 43 10.34 -13.17 -0.40
N ASN A 44 11.60 -12.78 -0.66
CA ASN A 44 12.35 -11.90 0.22
C ASN A 44 11.76 -10.49 0.26
N VAL A 45 11.32 -9.96 -0.88
CA VAL A 45 10.69 -8.62 -0.98
C VAL A 45 9.34 -8.59 -0.28
N PHE A 46 8.53 -9.64 -0.43
CA PHE A 46 7.20 -9.68 0.18
C PHE A 46 7.31 -9.82 1.71
N GLU A 47 8.28 -10.60 2.20
CA GLU A 47 8.55 -10.67 3.63
C GLU A 47 9.06 -9.33 4.18
N LEU A 48 9.97 -8.66 3.47
CA LEU A 48 10.42 -7.31 3.85
C LEU A 48 9.24 -6.32 3.91
N ASN A 49 8.40 -6.30 2.87
CA ASN A 49 7.27 -5.38 2.80
C ASN A 49 6.27 -5.63 3.94
N ARG A 50 5.95 -6.90 4.21
CA ARG A 50 5.08 -7.31 5.33
C ARG A 50 5.60 -6.80 6.67
N ARG A 51 6.91 -6.95 6.93
CA ARG A 51 7.52 -6.47 8.18
C ARG A 51 7.55 -4.94 8.29
N LEU A 52 7.77 -4.24 7.17
CA LEU A 52 7.67 -2.78 7.14
C LEU A 52 6.25 -2.32 7.46
N GLU A 53 5.23 -2.96 6.89
CA GLU A 53 3.83 -2.69 7.21
C GLU A 53 3.53 -2.91 8.70
N GLU A 54 3.95 -4.04 9.28
CA GLU A 54 3.78 -4.33 10.71
C GLU A 54 4.44 -3.28 11.61
N ILE A 55 5.58 -2.72 11.19
CA ILE A 55 6.26 -1.65 11.93
C ILE A 55 5.46 -0.36 11.84
N TYR A 56 5.09 0.07 10.63
CA TYR A 56 4.40 1.33 10.40
C TYR A 56 2.95 1.33 10.90
N SER A 57 2.29 0.17 10.94
CA SER A 57 0.97 0.01 11.52
C SER A 57 0.98 -0.13 13.05
N SER A 58 2.16 -0.20 13.67
CA SER A 58 2.26 -0.34 15.12
C SER A 58 2.11 1.03 15.80
N ASN A 59 1.30 1.09 16.87
CA ASN A 59 1.17 2.30 17.72
C ASN A 59 2.40 2.50 18.63
N LYS A 60 3.61 2.15 18.15
CA LYS A 60 4.85 2.24 18.90
C LYS A 60 5.44 3.65 18.77
N SER A 61 6.29 4.03 19.71
CA SER A 61 7.02 5.29 19.63
C SER A 61 8.02 5.29 18.48
N GLU A 62 8.33 6.49 17.97
CA GLU A 62 9.24 6.72 16.85
C GLU A 62 10.61 6.06 17.05
N ASN A 63 11.21 6.20 18.24
CA ASN A 63 12.48 5.54 18.58
C ASN A 63 12.45 4.01 18.42
N ILE A 64 11.32 3.37 18.74
CA ILE A 64 11.17 1.91 18.59
C ILE A 64 10.98 1.54 17.12
N ILE A 65 10.25 2.37 16.36
CA ILE A 65 10.08 2.21 14.91
C ILE A 65 11.44 2.29 14.21
N GLU A 66 12.24 3.30 14.52
CA GLU A 66 13.58 3.49 13.96
C GLU A 66 14.51 2.31 14.25
N ALA A 67 14.54 1.82 15.51
CA ALA A 67 15.34 0.68 15.89
C ALA A 67 14.96 -0.59 15.09
N LYS A 68 13.66 -0.83 14.90
CA LYS A 68 13.16 -1.96 14.10
C LYS A 68 13.46 -1.81 12.62
N ILE A 69 13.41 -0.60 12.08
CA ILE A 69 13.81 -0.33 10.69
C ILE A 69 15.31 -0.59 10.52
N ALA A 70 16.15 -0.17 11.45
CA ALA A 70 17.59 -0.45 11.42
C ALA A 70 17.89 -1.96 11.47
N GLU A 71 17.14 -2.72 12.28
CA GLU A 71 17.22 -4.18 12.32
C GLU A 71 16.86 -4.80 10.95
N LEU A 72 15.75 -4.37 10.34
CA LEU A 72 15.35 -4.83 9.01
C LEU A 72 16.38 -4.48 7.93
N ASN A 73 16.96 -3.28 7.99
CA ASN A 73 18.01 -2.86 7.05
C ASN A 73 19.25 -3.74 7.16
N THR A 74 19.55 -4.25 8.36
CA THR A 74 20.64 -5.22 8.56
C THR A 74 20.27 -6.57 7.95
N GLN A 75 19.06 -7.07 8.23
CA GLN A 75 18.58 -8.39 7.75
C GLN A 75 18.43 -8.45 6.23
N PHE A 76 17.95 -7.37 5.61
CA PHE A 76 17.62 -7.29 4.19
C PHE A 76 18.57 -6.36 3.41
N GLY A 77 19.72 -6.00 3.98
CA GLY A 77 20.61 -4.98 3.41
C GLY A 77 21.13 -5.29 1.99
N SER A 78 21.26 -6.57 1.63
CA SER A 78 21.59 -6.97 0.25
C SER A 78 20.41 -6.79 -0.71
N LEU A 79 19.19 -7.03 -0.23
CA LEU A 79 17.95 -6.87 -0.99
C LEU A 79 17.64 -5.40 -1.27
N LEU A 80 17.85 -4.53 -0.29
CA LEU A 80 17.64 -3.08 -0.38
C LEU A 80 18.61 -2.39 -1.35
N LYS A 81 19.72 -3.03 -1.70
CA LYS A 81 20.66 -2.53 -2.72
C LYS A 81 20.20 -2.79 -4.16
N ILE A 82 19.15 -3.60 -4.34
CA ILE A 82 18.61 -3.91 -5.67
C ILE A 82 17.68 -2.75 -6.09
N PRO A 83 17.96 -2.04 -7.20
CA PRO A 83 17.18 -0.88 -7.62
C PRO A 83 15.69 -1.19 -7.83
N GLU A 84 15.37 -2.39 -8.32
CA GLU A 84 14.00 -2.85 -8.53
C GLU A 84 13.23 -3.01 -7.21
N VAL A 85 13.93 -3.38 -6.13
CA VAL A 85 13.34 -3.52 -4.79
C VAL A 85 13.04 -2.14 -4.23
N ASP A 86 13.97 -1.20 -4.31
CA ASP A 86 13.74 0.20 -3.89
C ASP A 86 12.57 0.83 -4.66
N LYS A 87 12.52 0.63 -5.99
CA LYS A 87 11.39 1.06 -6.83
C LYS A 87 10.06 0.45 -6.36
N PHE A 88 10.05 -0.85 -6.06
CA PHE A 88 8.86 -1.52 -5.55
C PHE A 88 8.40 -0.95 -4.21
N LEU A 89 9.31 -0.82 -3.23
CA LEU A 89 8.97 -0.32 -1.90
C LEU A 89 8.46 1.13 -1.94
N LYS A 90 9.07 1.99 -2.77
CA LYS A 90 8.60 3.36 -3.00
C LYS A 90 7.21 3.40 -3.64
N ALA A 91 7.00 2.62 -4.70
CA ALA A 91 5.70 2.56 -5.36
C ALA A 91 4.61 2.00 -4.42
N HIS A 92 4.96 1.02 -3.59
CA HIS A 92 4.07 0.44 -2.58
C HIS A 92 3.67 1.48 -1.53
N LYS A 93 4.64 2.22 -0.98
CA LYS A 93 4.39 3.31 -0.03
C LYS A 93 3.45 4.37 -0.61
N ASN A 94 3.76 4.87 -1.82
CA ASN A 94 2.97 5.92 -2.46
C ASN A 94 1.52 5.46 -2.73
N PHE A 95 1.33 4.22 -3.16
CA PHE A 95 0.00 3.67 -3.36
C PHE A 95 -0.77 3.51 -2.04
N ASN A 96 -0.11 3.06 -0.98
CA ASN A 96 -0.73 2.97 0.36
C ASN A 96 -1.14 4.35 0.89
N GLU A 97 -0.33 5.38 0.67
CA GLU A 97 -0.66 6.76 1.03
C GLU A 97 -1.88 7.29 0.26
N LEU A 98 -1.94 7.03 -1.05
CA LEU A 98 -3.12 7.34 -1.87
C LEU A 98 -4.37 6.65 -1.30
N MET A 99 -4.30 5.35 -1.01
CA MET A 99 -5.43 4.60 -0.47
C MET A 99 -5.84 5.11 0.91
N PHE A 100 -4.88 5.39 1.80
CA PHE A 100 -5.15 5.97 3.11
C PHE A 100 -5.91 7.29 3.02
N ASN A 101 -5.42 8.22 2.19
CA ASN A 101 -6.06 9.52 1.99
C ASN A 101 -7.46 9.35 1.39
N THR A 102 -7.61 8.41 0.45
CA THR A 102 -8.91 8.12 -0.16
C THR A 102 -9.92 7.59 0.86
N PHE A 103 -9.52 6.63 1.70
CA PHE A 103 -10.38 6.12 2.77
C PHE A 103 -10.73 7.20 3.80
N LYS A 104 -9.75 8.04 4.15
CA LYS A 104 -9.99 9.17 5.04
C LYS A 104 -11.04 10.12 4.45
N SER A 105 -10.93 10.50 3.18
CA SER A 105 -11.93 11.36 2.53
C SER A 105 -13.32 10.76 2.49
N ILE A 106 -13.44 9.44 2.30
CA ILE A 106 -14.75 8.74 2.38
C ILE A 106 -15.33 8.84 3.79
N ASN A 107 -14.53 8.55 4.82
CA ASN A 107 -14.96 8.62 6.21
C ASN A 107 -15.35 10.04 6.61
N ASP A 108 -14.53 11.04 6.28
CA ASP A 108 -14.78 12.45 6.58
C ASP A 108 -16.10 12.93 5.93
N ALA A 109 -16.39 12.48 4.69
CA ALA A 109 -17.65 12.80 4.01
C ALA A 109 -18.86 12.19 4.72
N ILE A 110 -18.79 10.90 5.08
CA ILE A 110 -19.87 10.21 5.82
C ILE A 110 -20.08 10.87 7.20
N GLU A 111 -19.00 11.16 7.94
CA GLU A 111 -19.09 11.82 9.25
C GLU A 111 -19.69 13.23 9.16
N THR A 112 -19.42 13.96 8.07
CA THR A 112 -20.01 15.28 7.84
C THR A 112 -21.54 15.20 7.73
N ASP A 113 -22.04 14.19 7.01
CA ASP A 113 -23.47 13.99 6.82
C ASP A 113 -24.17 13.45 8.09
N LEU A 114 -23.44 12.70 8.93
CA LEU A 114 -23.94 12.14 10.19
C LEU A 114 -23.92 13.12 11.38
N LYS A 115 -23.26 14.28 11.25
CA LYS A 115 -23.18 15.30 12.33
C LYS A 115 -24.44 16.16 12.48
N PHE A 116 -25.58 15.71 11.97
CA PHE A 116 -26.89 16.35 12.10
C PHE A 116 -27.88 15.47 12.87
#